data_AF-A0A7V9MT71-F1
#
_entry.id   AF-A0A7V9MT71-F1
#
_cell.length_a   1.000
_cell.length_b   1.000
_cell.length_c   1.000
_cell.angle_alpha   90.00
_cell.angle_beta   90.00
_cell.angle_gamma   90.00
#
_symmetry.space_group_name_H-M   'P 1'
#
loop_
_entity.id
_entity.type
_entity.pdbx_description
1 polymer ?
#
loop_
_entity_poly.entity_id
_entity_poly.type
_entity_poly.pdbx_seq_one_letter_code
_entity_poly.pdbx_strand_id
1 'polypeptide(L)'
;MKLPRILKSLLLVCVLLAGANTVRSDELAITITLHENGEGNLQGVDANASFAGFLSVDPGPGGLSAALTFDLLSPPGLVAGDLLLLGDTLAISDVIRFNTAGVEGFAVFYSEITSGSGELADTGFPTLNYINMLTIYEAPSGTTTYTPTAGQPGFVEGARGLVSYVISSSEARTIGVPESGSTILLLGLAICLLISPCALEPLHASGLSRCQRGVTGVIAAG
;
A
#
# COMPACT_ATOMS: atom_id res chain seq x y z
N MET A 1 -26.78 56.98 3.95
CA MET A 1 -27.43 55.92 4.74
C MET A 1 -26.43 55.39 5.77
N LYS A 2 -26.77 55.41 7.08
CA LYS A 2 -25.89 54.94 8.16
C LYS A 2 -26.02 53.42 8.27
N LEU A 3 -24.94 52.69 8.01
CA LEU A 3 -24.91 51.24 8.18
C LEU A 3 -25.14 50.89 9.66
N PRO A 4 -26.12 50.04 10.01
CA PRO A 4 -26.44 49.73 11.40
C PRO A 4 -25.25 49.07 12.08
N ARG A 5 -24.97 49.47 13.34
CA ARG A 5 -23.80 49.03 14.13
C ARG A 5 -23.64 47.50 14.19
N ILE A 6 -24.74 46.77 14.09
CA ILE A 6 -24.79 45.29 14.11
C ILE A 6 -24.14 44.68 12.85
N LEU A 7 -24.28 45.31 11.69
CA LEU A 7 -23.74 44.79 10.42
C LEU A 7 -22.21 44.88 10.37
N LYS A 8 -21.61 45.85 11.08
CA LYS A 8 -20.15 45.99 11.19
C LYS A 8 -19.53 44.91 12.06
N SER A 9 -20.18 44.54 13.17
CA SER A 9 -19.73 43.42 14.01
C SER A 9 -19.85 42.08 13.30
N LEU A 10 -20.92 41.86 12.53
CA LEU A 10 -21.09 40.61 11.79
C LEU A 10 -20.03 40.46 10.68
N LEU A 11 -19.70 41.55 9.98
CA LEU A 11 -18.65 41.55 8.95
C LEU A 11 -17.26 41.26 9.55
N LEU A 12 -16.96 41.80 10.74
CA LEU A 12 -15.68 41.57 11.43
C LEU A 12 -15.51 40.11 11.87
N VAL A 13 -16.60 39.47 12.34
CA VAL A 13 -16.60 38.06 12.73
C VAL A 13 -16.40 37.14 11.51
N CYS A 14 -17.03 37.43 10.38
CA CYS A 14 -16.81 36.65 9.14
C CYS A 14 -15.38 36.79 8.59
N VAL A 15 -14.75 37.97 8.71
CA VAL A 15 -13.35 38.17 8.28
C VAL A 15 -12.37 37.43 9.19
N LEU A 16 -12.65 37.31 10.49
CA LEU A 16 -11.84 36.53 11.43
C LEU A 16 -11.96 35.01 11.21
N LEU A 17 -13.13 34.51 10.79
CA LEU A 17 -13.35 33.09 10.49
C LEU A 17 -12.75 32.63 9.15
N ALA A 18 -12.55 33.54 8.20
CA ALA A 18 -11.92 33.25 6.90
C ALA A 18 -10.38 33.22 6.94
N GLY A 19 -9.76 33.56 8.08
CA GLY A 19 -8.31 33.66 8.24
C GLY A 19 -7.63 32.45 8.88
N ALA A 20 -8.36 31.40 9.23
CA ALA A 20 -7.78 30.15 9.72
C ALA A 20 -7.18 29.35 8.55
N ASN A 21 -6.11 29.88 7.95
CA ASN A 21 -5.21 29.05 7.19
C ASN A 21 -4.61 28.06 8.19
N THR A 22 -5.02 26.79 8.10
CA THR A 22 -4.26 25.70 8.70
C THR A 22 -2.87 25.77 8.10
N VAL A 23 -1.92 26.31 8.87
CA VAL A 23 -0.50 26.07 8.64
C VAL A 23 -0.34 24.57 8.82
N ARG A 24 -0.34 23.82 7.72
CA ARG A 24 0.25 22.49 7.73
C ARG A 24 1.72 22.73 8.00
N SER A 25 2.18 22.43 9.21
CA SER A 25 3.56 22.04 9.37
C SER A 25 3.73 20.82 8.48
N ASP A 26 4.49 20.93 7.39
CA ASP A 26 5.10 19.76 6.78
C ASP A 26 5.96 19.16 7.89
N GLU A 27 5.37 18.20 8.58
CA GLU A 27 6.06 17.43 9.59
C GLU A 27 7.20 16.74 8.86
N LEU A 28 8.43 17.04 9.26
CA LEU A 28 9.61 16.42 8.68
C LEU A 28 9.40 14.90 8.74
N ALA A 29 9.40 14.23 7.58
CA ALA A 29 9.13 12.81 7.48
C ALA A 29 10.39 12.08 7.04
N ILE A 30 10.69 10.97 7.71
CA ILE A 30 11.74 10.02 7.38
C ILE A 30 11.03 8.75 6.97
N THR A 31 11.23 8.30 5.74
CA THR A 31 10.65 7.07 5.20
C THR A 31 11.76 6.03 5.03
N ILE A 32 11.60 4.87 5.65
CA ILE A 32 12.49 3.73 5.52
C ILE A 32 11.74 2.63 4.78
N THR A 33 12.19 2.27 3.59
CA THR A 33 11.65 1.16 2.81
C THR A 33 12.45 -0.09 3.10
N LEU A 34 11.75 -1.18 3.40
CA LEU A 34 12.30 -2.51 3.62
C LEU A 34 11.59 -3.46 2.64
N HIS A 35 12.33 -4.02 1.69
CA HIS A 35 11.80 -4.99 0.75
C HIS A 35 12.25 -6.40 1.13
N GLU A 36 11.35 -7.38 1.06
CA GLU A 36 11.65 -8.78 1.40
C GLU A 36 12.76 -9.44 0.54
N ASN A 37 13.15 -8.83 -0.58
CA ASN A 37 14.24 -9.30 -1.43
C ASN A 37 15.63 -8.76 -0.98
N GLY A 38 15.66 -7.96 0.09
CA GLY A 38 16.88 -7.34 0.61
C GLY A 38 17.18 -5.94 0.07
N GLU A 39 16.29 -5.31 -0.67
CA GLU A 39 16.44 -3.91 -1.07
C GLU A 39 15.93 -2.97 0.03
N GLY A 40 16.78 -2.02 0.44
CA GLY A 40 16.46 -1.02 1.45
C GLY A 40 16.67 0.41 0.94
N ASN A 41 15.85 1.34 1.38
CA ASN A 41 15.97 2.75 1.03
C ASN A 41 15.55 3.66 2.17
N LEU A 42 16.35 4.67 2.50
CA LEU A 42 16.02 5.72 3.45
C LEU A 42 15.82 7.01 2.67
N GLN A 43 14.69 7.67 2.90
CA GLN A 43 14.40 9.00 2.38
C GLN A 43 14.08 9.93 3.54
N GLY A 44 14.77 11.04 3.65
CA GLY A 44 14.56 12.01 4.72
C GLY A 44 14.99 13.41 4.33
N VAL A 45 14.82 14.34 5.28
CA VAL A 45 15.00 15.79 5.10
C VAL A 45 16.35 16.17 4.48
N ASP A 46 17.41 15.44 4.84
CA ASP A 46 18.80 15.79 4.49
C ASP A 46 19.52 14.67 3.71
N ALA A 47 18.88 13.52 3.50
CA ALA A 47 19.54 12.37 2.88
C ALA A 47 18.56 11.38 2.23
N ASN A 48 18.95 10.90 1.05
CA ASN A 48 18.43 9.68 0.44
C ASN A 48 19.57 8.67 0.35
N ALA A 49 19.38 7.48 0.90
CA ALA A 49 20.41 6.45 0.93
C ALA A 49 19.78 5.09 0.64
N SER A 50 20.27 4.40 -0.39
CA SER A 50 19.98 2.99 -0.60
C SER A 50 20.93 2.14 0.21
N PHE A 51 20.42 1.05 0.77
CA PHE A 51 21.20 0.07 1.52
C PHE A 51 20.70 -1.34 1.18
N ALA A 52 21.57 -2.33 1.34
CA ALA A 52 21.22 -3.72 1.08
C ALA A 52 21.05 -4.47 2.41
N GLY A 53 20.01 -5.26 2.51
CA GLY A 53 19.85 -6.26 3.55
C GLY A 53 20.82 -7.42 3.35
N PHE A 54 21.07 -8.16 4.43
CA PHE A 54 21.92 -9.34 4.43
C PHE A 54 21.35 -10.40 5.38
N LEU A 55 21.68 -11.67 5.13
CA LEU A 55 21.28 -12.74 6.03
C LEU A 55 22.21 -12.77 7.24
N SER A 56 21.63 -12.70 8.43
CA SER A 56 22.36 -12.76 9.71
C SER A 56 21.58 -13.57 10.74
N VAL A 57 22.25 -13.95 11.82
CA VAL A 57 21.59 -14.46 13.02
C VAL A 57 20.79 -13.32 13.63
N ASP A 58 19.50 -13.54 13.89
CA ASP A 58 18.67 -12.64 14.68
C ASP A 58 18.94 -12.84 16.18
N PRO A 59 19.48 -11.84 16.90
CA PRO A 59 19.73 -11.93 18.33
C PRO A 59 18.47 -11.77 19.19
N GLY A 60 17.32 -11.45 18.58
CA GLY A 60 16.04 -11.34 19.26
C GLY A 60 15.53 -12.69 19.79
N PRO A 61 14.50 -12.69 20.66
CA PRO A 61 13.91 -13.90 21.21
C PRO A 61 13.48 -14.88 20.11
N GLY A 62 13.93 -16.13 20.17
CA GLY A 62 13.55 -17.16 19.20
C GLY A 62 13.95 -16.87 17.75
N GLY A 63 14.87 -15.92 17.52
CA GLY A 63 15.37 -15.54 16.21
C GLY A 63 16.03 -16.70 15.45
N LEU A 64 15.97 -16.63 14.13
CA LEU A 64 16.56 -17.64 13.25
C LEU A 64 18.05 -17.37 13.02
N SER A 65 18.81 -18.41 12.67
CA SER A 65 20.25 -18.30 12.39
C SER A 65 20.59 -17.61 11.06
N ALA A 66 19.59 -17.46 10.19
CA ALA A 66 19.70 -16.77 8.91
C ALA A 66 18.35 -16.10 8.63
N ALA A 67 18.27 -14.81 8.95
CA ALA A 67 17.10 -13.97 8.73
C ALA A 67 17.53 -12.69 8.00
N LEU A 68 16.67 -12.18 7.11
CA LEU A 68 16.95 -10.96 6.36
C LEU A 68 17.03 -9.77 7.32
N THR A 69 18.21 -9.17 7.42
CA THR A 69 18.52 -8.10 8.36
C THR A 69 18.91 -6.82 7.61
N PHE A 70 18.37 -5.70 8.08
CA PHE A 70 18.68 -4.36 7.61
C PHE A 70 19.30 -3.54 8.74
N ASP A 71 20.49 -2.99 8.51
CA ASP A 71 21.04 -1.94 9.37
C ASP A 71 20.25 -0.65 9.14
N LEU A 72 19.61 -0.13 10.18
CA LEU A 72 18.83 1.11 10.11
C LEU A 72 19.72 2.36 10.25
N LEU A 73 21.03 2.21 10.04
CA LEU A 73 22.08 3.21 10.27
C LEU A 73 22.18 3.60 11.75
N SER A 74 21.96 2.61 12.63
CA SER A 74 22.10 2.76 14.08
C SER A 74 21.35 3.98 14.67
N PRO A 75 20.02 4.07 14.49
CA PRO A 75 19.26 5.19 15.03
C PRO A 75 19.29 5.12 16.57
N PRO A 76 19.76 6.16 17.27
CA PRO A 76 19.75 6.17 18.72
C PRO A 76 18.30 6.15 19.22
N GLY A 77 18.03 5.38 20.27
CA GLY A 77 16.70 5.34 20.89
C GLY A 77 15.66 4.52 20.11
N LEU A 78 16.07 3.58 19.26
CA LEU A 78 15.17 2.60 18.65
C LEU A 78 14.48 1.75 19.74
N VAL A 79 13.16 1.63 19.66
CA VAL A 79 12.36 0.79 20.54
C VAL A 79 12.28 -0.62 19.96
N ALA A 80 12.86 -1.58 20.66
CA ALA A 80 12.79 -2.98 20.27
C ALA A 80 11.36 -3.54 20.38
N GLY A 81 11.03 -4.48 19.50
CA GLY A 81 9.74 -5.15 19.47
C GLY A 81 9.41 -5.78 18.13
N ASP A 82 8.26 -6.44 18.06
CA ASP A 82 7.79 -7.12 16.84
C ASP A 82 6.55 -6.43 16.26
N LEU A 83 6.59 -6.12 14.98
CA LEU A 83 5.42 -5.77 14.18
C LEU A 83 4.97 -6.99 13.40
N LEU A 84 3.78 -7.50 13.71
CA LEU A 84 3.16 -8.61 13.00
C LEU A 84 2.22 -8.05 11.92
N LEU A 85 2.41 -8.48 10.67
CA LEU A 85 1.50 -8.18 9.58
C LEU A 85 0.55 -9.37 9.40
N LEU A 86 -0.75 -9.08 9.39
CA LEU A 86 -1.79 -10.08 9.11
C LEU A 86 -2.23 -9.94 7.66
N GLY A 87 -2.15 -11.04 6.92
CA GLY A 87 -2.78 -11.15 5.61
C GLY A 87 -4.31 -11.29 5.69
N ASP A 88 -4.95 -11.46 4.54
CA ASP A 88 -6.41 -11.51 4.42
C ASP A 88 -7.08 -12.69 5.16
N THR A 89 -6.32 -13.75 5.48
CA THR A 89 -6.81 -14.92 6.22
C THR A 89 -6.72 -14.73 7.75
N LEU A 90 -6.27 -13.56 8.21
CA LEU A 90 -5.90 -13.28 9.60
C LEU A 90 -4.72 -14.12 10.11
N ALA A 91 -4.04 -14.86 9.23
CA ALA A 91 -2.76 -15.46 9.52
C ALA A 91 -1.65 -14.40 9.44
N ILE A 92 -0.58 -14.62 10.19
CA ILE A 92 0.63 -13.80 10.07
C ILE A 92 1.23 -14.08 8.69
N SER A 93 1.36 -13.05 7.87
CA SER A 93 2.09 -13.10 6.60
C SER A 93 3.56 -12.73 6.82
N ASP A 94 3.80 -11.65 7.57
CA ASP A 94 5.14 -11.15 7.85
C ASP A 94 5.36 -10.76 9.31
N VAL A 95 6.64 -10.78 9.71
CA VAL A 95 7.11 -10.22 10.97
C VAL A 95 8.28 -9.28 10.71
N ILE A 96 8.11 -8.01 11.08
CA ILE A 96 9.19 -7.03 11.13
C ILE A 96 9.63 -6.86 12.58
N ARG A 97 10.81 -7.39 12.89
CA ARG A 97 11.41 -7.31 14.22
C ARG A 97 12.40 -6.18 14.31
N PHE A 98 12.21 -5.30 15.27
CA PHE A 98 13.14 -4.24 15.60
C PHE A 98 13.99 -4.67 16.79
N ASN A 99 15.30 -4.70 16.59
CA ASN A 99 16.26 -5.10 17.60
C ASN A 99 17.20 -3.94 17.93
N THR A 100 17.66 -3.93 19.18
CA THR A 100 18.74 -3.07 19.65
C THR A 100 19.90 -3.94 20.09
N ALA A 101 21.03 -3.92 19.37
CA ALA A 101 22.27 -4.54 19.85
C ALA A 101 23.25 -3.43 20.24
N GLY A 102 23.23 -3.06 21.52
CA GLY A 102 24.06 -1.97 22.03
C GLY A 102 23.61 -0.62 21.49
N VAL A 103 24.46 0.04 20.70
CA VAL A 103 24.16 1.34 20.06
C VAL A 103 23.56 1.20 18.66
N GLU A 104 23.55 -0.02 18.11
CA GLU A 104 23.10 -0.29 16.75
C GLU A 104 21.65 -0.78 16.76
N GLY A 105 20.86 -0.24 15.84
CA GLY A 105 19.46 -0.59 15.65
C GLY A 105 19.27 -1.20 14.26
N PHE A 106 18.60 -2.35 14.20
CA PHE A 106 18.36 -3.08 12.96
C PHE A 106 16.92 -3.60 12.91
N ALA A 107 16.43 -3.77 11.69
CA ALA A 107 15.19 -4.46 11.40
C ALA A 107 15.49 -5.85 10.84
N VAL A 108 14.73 -6.85 11.27
CA VAL A 108 14.77 -8.21 10.72
C VAL A 108 13.41 -8.47 10.07
N PHE A 109 13.43 -8.92 8.83
CA PHE A 109 12.24 -9.22 8.04
C PHE A 109 12.11 -10.74 7.90
N TYR A 110 11.01 -11.26 8.44
CA TYR A 110 10.54 -12.63 8.22
C TYR A 110 9.26 -12.61 7.41
N SER A 111 9.15 -13.47 6.40
CA SER A 111 7.92 -13.78 5.69
C SER A 111 7.55 -15.26 5.85
N GLU A 112 6.29 -15.58 5.60
CA GLU A 112 5.87 -16.97 5.44
C GLU A 112 6.62 -17.64 4.29
N ILE A 113 6.96 -18.92 4.44
CA ILE A 113 7.64 -19.66 3.37
C ILE A 113 6.60 -19.99 2.30
N THR A 114 6.52 -19.17 1.26
CA THR A 114 5.73 -19.45 0.08
C THR A 114 6.54 -20.32 -0.89
N SER A 115 5.92 -21.37 -1.41
CA SER A 115 6.63 -22.30 -2.29
C SER A 115 6.96 -21.65 -3.63
N GLY A 116 8.21 -21.24 -3.81
CA GLY A 116 8.79 -20.91 -5.12
C GLY A 116 9.05 -19.44 -5.42
N SER A 117 8.83 -18.54 -4.46
CA SER A 117 9.06 -17.10 -4.62
C SER A 117 10.54 -16.74 -4.37
N GLY A 118 11.19 -17.36 -3.37
CA GLY A 118 12.65 -17.39 -3.26
C GLY A 118 13.27 -16.09 -2.76
N GLU A 119 12.46 -15.26 -2.11
CA GLU A 119 12.88 -14.02 -1.47
C GLU A 119 13.74 -14.30 -0.25
N LEU A 120 14.54 -13.31 0.14
CA LEU A 120 15.47 -13.46 1.26
C LEU A 120 14.74 -13.53 2.62
N ALA A 121 13.53 -12.99 2.70
CA ALA A 121 12.71 -13.03 3.91
C ALA A 121 12.02 -14.39 4.13
N ASP A 122 11.93 -15.27 3.10
CA ASP A 122 11.21 -16.57 3.10
C ASP A 122 11.93 -17.61 3.96
N THR A 123 11.99 -17.32 5.24
CA THR A 123 12.76 -18.04 6.25
C THR A 123 11.84 -18.70 7.28
N GLY A 124 10.55 -18.37 7.24
CA GLY A 124 9.57 -18.69 8.28
C GLY A 124 9.65 -17.71 9.44
N PHE A 125 8.87 -17.95 10.48
CA PHE A 125 8.74 -17.01 11.60
C PHE A 125 9.66 -17.35 12.79
N PRO A 126 10.02 -16.34 13.61
CA PRO A 126 10.74 -16.59 14.85
C PRO A 126 9.92 -17.49 15.79
N THR A 127 10.61 -18.30 16.60
CA THR A 127 9.98 -19.26 17.52
C THR A 127 9.40 -18.61 18.77
N LEU A 128 9.75 -17.35 19.03
CA LEU A 128 9.27 -16.54 20.13
C LEU A 128 9.22 -15.07 19.67
N ASN A 129 8.30 -14.29 20.24
CA ASN A 129 8.19 -12.86 19.98
C ASN A 129 8.66 -12.02 21.16
N TYR A 130 9.02 -10.76 20.91
CA TYR A 130 9.14 -9.75 21.95
C TYR A 130 7.81 -9.55 22.67
N ILE A 131 7.88 -9.15 23.94
CA ILE A 131 6.69 -8.73 24.70
C ILE A 131 6.08 -7.47 24.10
N ASN A 132 6.93 -6.54 23.63
CA ASN A 132 6.49 -5.37 22.90
C ASN A 132 6.13 -5.77 21.48
N MET A 133 4.84 -5.93 21.23
CA MET A 133 4.33 -6.44 19.96
C MET A 133 3.15 -5.58 19.51
N LEU A 134 3.10 -5.32 18.21
CA LEU A 134 1.96 -4.67 17.57
C LEU A 134 1.53 -5.50 16.37
N THR A 135 0.23 -5.63 16.17
CA THR A 135 -0.34 -6.35 15.04
C THR A 135 -1.15 -5.40 14.18
N ILE A 136 -0.90 -5.40 12.88
CA ILE A 136 -1.63 -4.61 11.88
C ILE A 136 -2.02 -5.47 10.69
N TYR A 137 -2.95 -4.97 9.88
CA TYR A 137 -3.29 -5.61 8.60
C TYR A 137 -2.28 -5.23 7.53
N GLU A 138 -1.85 -6.23 6.76
CA GLU A 138 -1.08 -6.01 5.55
C GLU A 138 -1.96 -5.34 4.49
N ALA A 139 -1.38 -4.41 3.73
CA ALA A 139 -2.08 -3.79 2.62
C ALA A 139 -2.20 -4.79 1.46
N PRO A 140 -3.38 -4.90 0.80
CA PRO A 140 -3.54 -5.81 -0.33
C PRO A 140 -2.62 -5.56 -1.52
N SER A 141 -2.03 -4.37 -1.61
CA SER A 141 -1.07 -4.02 -2.66
C SER A 141 0.30 -4.67 -2.48
N GLY A 142 0.56 -5.39 -1.38
CA GLY A 142 1.89 -5.88 -1.01
C GLY A 142 2.82 -4.76 -0.52
N THR A 143 2.26 -3.63 -0.09
CA THR A 143 3.06 -2.52 0.47
C THR A 143 2.35 -1.89 1.64
N THR A 144 2.86 -2.17 2.83
CA THR A 144 2.28 -1.73 4.10
C THR A 144 3.09 -0.58 4.68
N THR A 145 2.43 0.55 4.95
CA THR A 145 3.07 1.67 5.64
C THR A 145 2.76 1.63 7.13
N TYR A 146 3.79 1.75 7.96
CA TYR A 146 3.71 1.75 9.41
C TYR A 146 4.47 2.92 10.01
N THR A 147 3.77 3.78 10.77
CA THR A 147 4.36 4.93 11.48
C THR A 147 4.26 4.68 12.99
N PRO A 148 5.31 4.19 13.66
CA PRO A 148 5.28 3.93 15.09
C PRO A 148 5.08 5.20 15.91
N THR A 149 4.35 5.04 17.01
CA THR A 149 4.23 6.03 18.09
C THR A 149 5.07 5.64 19.29
N ALA A 150 5.25 6.55 20.25
CA ALA A 150 6.13 6.33 21.40
C ALA A 150 5.82 5.02 22.14
N GLY A 151 6.85 4.19 22.30
CA GLY A 151 6.77 2.87 22.94
C GLY A 151 6.40 1.71 22.02
N GLN A 152 5.97 1.97 20.79
CA GLN A 152 5.70 0.91 19.80
C GLN A 152 6.99 0.39 19.15
N PRO A 153 6.98 -0.86 18.64
CA PRO A 153 8.10 -1.43 17.91
C PRO A 153 8.57 -0.50 16.79
N GLY A 154 9.88 -0.26 16.69
CA GLY A 154 10.47 0.58 15.66
C GLY A 154 10.35 2.09 15.89
N PHE A 155 9.76 2.54 17.00
CA PHE A 155 9.80 3.96 17.35
C PHE A 155 11.25 4.42 17.58
N VAL A 156 11.63 5.59 17.07
CA VAL A 156 12.97 6.16 17.25
C VAL A 156 12.87 7.42 18.10
N GLU A 157 13.26 7.33 19.36
CA GLU A 157 13.27 8.47 20.27
C GLU A 157 14.29 9.53 19.83
N GLY A 158 13.86 10.79 19.74
CA GLY A 158 14.74 11.90 19.37
C GLY A 158 14.99 12.06 17.86
N ALA A 159 14.29 11.29 17.00
CA ALA A 159 14.30 11.53 15.56
C ALA A 159 13.85 12.97 15.24
N ARG A 160 14.49 13.60 14.24
CA ARG A 160 14.18 14.97 13.80
C ARG A 160 12.84 15.10 13.07
N GLY A 161 12.18 13.97 12.80
CA GLY A 161 10.95 13.85 12.04
C GLY A 161 10.25 12.52 12.33
N LEU A 162 9.02 12.37 11.84
CA LEU A 162 8.28 11.11 11.94
C LEU A 162 8.96 10.04 11.11
N VAL A 163 9.32 8.94 11.76
CA VAL A 163 9.86 7.76 11.07
C VAL A 163 8.69 6.88 10.64
N SER A 164 8.60 6.59 9.35
CA SER A 164 7.64 5.66 8.77
C SER A 164 8.38 4.55 8.04
N TYR A 165 7.91 3.32 8.22
CA TYR A 165 8.41 2.13 7.56
C TYR A 165 7.47 1.77 6.41
N VAL A 166 8.01 1.60 5.21
CA VAL A 166 7.31 1.06 4.04
C VAL A 166 7.81 -0.36 3.84
N ILE A 167 6.95 -1.32 4.13
CA ILE A 167 7.26 -2.75 4.09
C ILE A 167 6.71 -3.29 2.79
N SER A 168 7.58 -3.77 1.91
CA SER A 168 7.24 -4.22 0.57
C SER A 168 7.46 -5.72 0.43
N SER A 169 6.37 -6.41 0.15
CA SER A 169 6.32 -7.79 -0.32
C SER A 169 6.30 -7.81 -1.86
N SER A 170 6.93 -8.80 -2.47
CA SER A 170 7.03 -9.00 -3.92
C SER A 170 5.69 -9.48 -4.49
N GLU A 171 4.88 -10.14 -3.66
CA GLU A 171 3.55 -10.59 -3.98
C GLU A 171 2.53 -9.44 -3.83
N ALA A 172 2.44 -8.59 -4.85
CA ALA A 172 1.28 -7.72 -5.00
C ALA A 172 0.03 -8.62 -5.14
N ARG A 173 -0.71 -8.79 -4.04
CA ARG A 173 -1.86 -9.68 -4.01
C ARG A 173 -2.97 -9.09 -4.88
N THR A 174 -3.20 -9.69 -6.05
CA THR A 174 -4.33 -9.32 -6.89
C THR A 174 -5.62 -9.71 -6.17
N ILE A 175 -6.18 -8.82 -5.35
CA ILE A 175 -7.59 -8.92 -5.00
C ILE A 175 -8.30 -8.95 -6.34
N GLY A 176 -9.03 -10.04 -6.61
CA GLY A 176 -9.84 -10.17 -7.81
C GLY A 176 -10.83 -9.02 -7.87
N VAL A 177 -10.40 -7.90 -8.46
CA VAL A 177 -11.27 -6.77 -8.78
C VAL A 177 -12.29 -7.37 -9.72
N PRO A 178 -13.60 -7.37 -9.37
CA PRO A 178 -14.62 -7.75 -10.32
C PRO A 178 -14.45 -6.81 -11.51
N GLU A 179 -14.04 -7.38 -12.63
CA GLU A 179 -13.70 -6.64 -13.84
C GLU A 179 -14.95 -5.85 -14.23
N SER A 180 -14.94 -4.55 -13.89
CA SER A 180 -16.09 -3.67 -14.12
C SER A 180 -16.37 -3.48 -15.62
N GLY A 181 -15.54 -4.04 -16.49
CA GLY A 181 -15.79 -4.17 -17.93
C GLY A 181 -16.83 -5.23 -18.29
N SER A 182 -17.01 -6.27 -17.47
CA SER A 182 -17.91 -7.39 -17.75
C SER A 182 -19.39 -7.04 -17.54
N THR A 183 -19.70 -6.08 -16.66
CA THR A 183 -21.07 -5.58 -16.45
C THR A 183 -21.52 -4.61 -17.55
N ILE A 184 -20.62 -3.79 -18.09
CA ILE A 184 -20.92 -2.87 -19.21
C ILE A 184 -21.13 -3.64 -20.52
N LEU A 185 -20.35 -4.70 -20.77
CA LEU A 185 -20.53 -5.54 -21.96
C LEU A 185 -21.87 -6.28 -21.93
N LEU A 186 -22.30 -6.78 -20.76
CA LEU A 186 -23.58 -7.49 -20.62
C LEU A 186 -24.78 -6.53 -20.74
N LEU A 187 -24.66 -5.29 -20.23
CA LEU A 187 -25.69 -4.26 -20.40
C LEU A 187 -25.77 -3.76 -21.85
N GLY A 188 -24.63 -3.64 -22.55
CA GLY A 188 -24.59 -3.26 -23.97
C GLY A 188 -25.23 -4.30 -24.90
N LEU A 189 -25.04 -5.59 -24.62
CA LEU A 189 -25.65 -6.69 -25.39
C LEU A 189 -27.18 -6.78 -25.17
N ALA A 190 -27.64 -6.52 -23.94
CA ALA A 190 -29.07 -6.47 -23.61
C ALA A 190 -29.79 -5.30 -24.31
N ILE A 191 -29.13 -4.14 -24.44
CA ILE A 191 -29.69 -2.99 -25.16
C ILE A 191 -29.75 -3.26 -26.67
N CYS A 192 -28.72 -3.85 -27.29
CA CYS A 192 -28.72 -4.20 -28.72
C CYS A 192 -29.85 -5.17 -29.12
N LEU A 193 -30.26 -6.07 -28.23
CA LEU A 193 -31.39 -6.98 -28.47
C LEU A 193 -32.77 -6.29 -28.35
N LEU A 194 -32.86 -5.15 -27.65
CA LEU A 194 -34.11 -4.40 -27.49
C LEU A 194 -34.37 -3.39 -28.63
N ILE A 195 -33.35 -3.00 -29.41
CA ILE A 195 -33.46 -2.05 -30.52
C ILE A 195 -33.52 -2.70 -31.91
N SER A 196 -33.69 -4.03 -32.00
CA SER A 196 -33.89 -4.72 -33.28
C SER A 196 -35.37 -5.02 -33.56
N PRO A 197 -36.18 -4.09 -34.11
CA PRO A 197 -37.43 -4.44 -34.74
C PRO A 197 -37.14 -4.79 -36.21
N CYS A 198 -36.64 -5.99 -36.49
CA CYS A 198 -36.63 -6.47 -37.88
C CYS A 198 -36.77 -8.00 -37.96
N ALA A 199 -38.04 -8.40 -38.06
CA ALA A 199 -38.54 -9.53 -38.84
C ALA A 199 -37.97 -10.94 -38.57
N LEU A 200 -38.57 -11.62 -37.58
CA LEU A 200 -38.89 -13.03 -37.73
C LEU A 200 -40.04 -13.17 -38.74
N GLU A 201 -39.74 -13.23 -40.03
CA GLU A 201 -40.69 -13.78 -41.01
C GLU A 201 -40.50 -15.31 -41.09
N PRO A 202 -41.58 -16.11 -41.08
CA PRO A 202 -41.49 -17.55 -41.25
C PRO A 202 -41.10 -17.87 -42.70
N LEU A 203 -40.08 -18.73 -42.86
CA LEU A 203 -39.68 -19.29 -44.14
C LEU A 203 -40.88 -19.92 -44.86
N HIS A 204 -41.39 -19.24 -45.89
CA HIS A 204 -42.15 -19.86 -46.96
C HIS A 204 -41.31 -19.79 -48.24
N ALA A 205 -41.00 -20.97 -48.76
CA ALA A 205 -40.17 -21.15 -49.94
C ALA A 205 -40.85 -20.58 -51.19
N SER A 206 -40.24 -19.56 -51.81
CA SER A 206 -40.12 -19.44 -53.27
C SER A 206 -39.58 -18.06 -53.69
N GLY A 207 -38.48 -18.05 -54.46
CA GLY A 207 -38.28 -17.05 -55.52
C GLY A 207 -37.48 -15.78 -55.17
N LEU A 208 -36.23 -15.75 -55.67
CA LEU A 208 -35.52 -14.61 -56.30
C LEU A 208 -35.88 -13.18 -55.85
N SER A 209 -34.93 -12.47 -55.24
CA SER A 209 -34.52 -11.13 -55.71
C SER A 209 -33.30 -10.60 -54.95
N ARG A 210 -32.50 -9.82 -55.66
CA ARG A 210 -31.27 -9.14 -55.26
C ARG A 210 -31.42 -8.31 -53.98
N CYS A 211 -30.36 -8.30 -53.16
CA CYS A 211 -29.99 -7.09 -52.42
C CYS A 211 -28.51 -6.79 -52.67
N GLN A 212 -28.27 -5.68 -53.36
CA GLN A 212 -26.95 -5.19 -53.75
C GLN A 212 -26.13 -4.76 -52.54
N ARG A 213 -24.83 -5.08 -52.59
CA ARG A 213 -23.79 -4.55 -51.73
C ARG A 213 -23.59 -3.05 -51.93
N GLY A 214 -23.55 -2.34 -50.82
CA GLY A 214 -22.87 -1.07 -50.55
C GLY A 214 -22.92 -0.94 -49.03
N VAL A 215 -21.84 -0.72 -48.28
CA VAL A 215 -20.97 0.45 -48.31
C VAL A 215 -19.63 0.12 -47.64
N THR A 216 -18.58 0.70 -48.21
CA THR A 216 -17.16 0.74 -47.84
C THR A 216 -16.88 1.63 -46.61
N GLY A 217 -15.88 1.26 -45.79
CA GLY A 217 -15.25 2.12 -44.75
C GLY A 217 -14.64 1.27 -43.63
N VAL A 218 -13.38 0.81 -43.74
CA VAL A 218 -12.16 1.44 -43.19
C VAL A 218 -12.28 1.81 -41.71
N ILE A 219 -11.51 1.11 -40.84
CA ILE A 219 -10.41 1.64 -40.02
C ILE A 219 -9.59 0.43 -39.53
N ALA A 220 -8.31 0.42 -39.89
CA ALA A 220 -7.29 -0.45 -39.29
C ALA A 220 -6.71 0.27 -38.07
N ALA A 221 -6.47 -0.45 -36.99
CA ALA A 221 -5.60 -0.03 -35.90
C ALA A 221 -4.48 -1.07 -35.78
N GLY A 222 -3.24 -0.58 -35.81
CA GLY A 222 -2.09 -1.29 -35.26
C GLY A 222 -2.01 -1.11 -33.75
#